data_AF-A0A6I1EJL8-F1
#
_entry.id   AF-A0A6I1EJL8-F1
#
_cell.length_a   1.000
_cell.length_b   1.000
_cell.length_c   1.000
_cell.angle_alpha   90.00
_cell.angle_beta   90.00
_cell.angle_gamma   90.00
#
_symmetry.space_group_name_H-M   'P 1'
#
loop_
_entity.id
_entity.type
_entity.pdbx_description
1 polymer ?
#
loop_
_entity_poly.entity_id
_entity_poly.type
_entity_poly.pdbx_seq_one_letter_code
_entity_poly.pdbx_strand_id
1 'polypeptide(L)'
;MSIEIKNKVKSILDDAVTRGLEFPSLRAIRAQIGKGSYSTIAEAVKEWKQAKMAAASMPVTADLSMEESEAVSGAVWNAVSPIIAKRLTRQNECAESAWEETRREIDRLCQTAEDQLAEEQALKEARLKAEREREYLEYRNQALSKELEETKAELSRVATELGKERLMLQKAELEVSGLQAAVDTLRQVILVLKQKAIPKMSGKKV
;
A
#
# COMPACT_ATOMS: atom_id res chain seq x y z
N MET A 1 -42.25 26.64 -39.68
CA MET A 1 -41.28 25.57 -40.06
C MET A 1 -40.20 26.24 -40.90
N SER A 2 -38.99 26.47 -40.37
CA SER A 2 -38.11 27.49 -40.95
C SER A 2 -37.37 26.99 -42.20
N ILE A 3 -37.93 27.27 -43.37
CA ILE A 3 -37.34 27.06 -44.71
C ILE A 3 -35.89 27.60 -44.77
N GLU A 4 -35.61 28.64 -43.99
CA GLU A 4 -34.30 29.25 -43.84
C GLU A 4 -33.23 28.27 -43.31
N ILE A 5 -33.57 27.39 -42.35
CA ILE A 5 -32.65 26.39 -41.81
C ILE A 5 -32.33 25.35 -42.87
N LYS A 6 -33.34 24.87 -43.61
CA LYS A 6 -33.16 23.90 -44.69
C LYS A 6 -32.22 24.46 -45.77
N ASN A 7 -32.41 25.72 -46.18
CA ASN A 7 -31.56 26.35 -47.20
C ASN A 7 -30.11 26.52 -46.73
N LYS A 8 -29.88 26.90 -45.46
CA LYS A 8 -28.53 27.00 -44.90
C LYS A 8 -27.84 25.63 -44.82
N VAL A 9 -28.55 24.58 -44.39
CA VAL A 9 -28.03 23.20 -44.40
C VAL A 9 -27.62 22.78 -45.81
N LYS A 10 -28.48 23.02 -46.81
CA LYS A 10 -28.18 22.69 -48.21
C LYS A 10 -26.91 23.42 -48.70
N SER A 11 -26.81 24.73 -48.45
CA SER A 11 -25.64 25.53 -48.84
C SER A 11 -24.33 25.03 -48.20
N ILE A 12 -24.35 24.63 -46.92
CA ILE A 12 -23.17 24.09 -46.23
C ILE A 12 -22.74 22.76 -46.86
N LEU A 13 -23.70 21.89 -47.19
CA LEU A 13 -23.42 20.59 -47.79
C LEU A 13 -22.96 20.72 -49.25
N ASP A 14 -23.55 21.63 -50.03
CA ASP A 14 -23.12 21.89 -51.41
C ASP A 14 -21.73 22.53 -51.47
N ASP A 15 -21.36 23.40 -50.52
CA ASP A 15 -20.01 23.96 -50.40
C ASP A 15 -18.97 22.87 -50.03
N ALA A 16 -19.32 21.96 -49.11
CA ALA A 16 -18.46 20.81 -48.76
C ALA A 16 -18.22 19.89 -49.97
N VAL A 17 -19.26 19.61 -50.75
CA VAL A 17 -19.15 18.82 -51.99
C VAL A 17 -18.28 19.52 -53.03
N THR A 18 -18.50 20.83 -53.25
CA THR A 18 -17.76 21.61 -54.25
C THR A 18 -16.26 21.68 -53.94
N ARG A 19 -15.90 21.67 -52.65
CA ARG A 19 -14.51 21.70 -52.19
C ARG A 19 -13.87 20.32 -52.02
N GLY A 20 -14.62 19.24 -52.28
CA GLY A 20 -14.13 17.86 -52.08
C GLY A 20 -13.79 17.53 -50.62
N LEU A 21 -14.42 18.23 -49.66
CA LEU A 21 -14.19 18.04 -48.23
C LEU A 21 -15.08 16.92 -47.68
N GLU A 22 -14.65 16.32 -46.57
CA GLU A 22 -15.49 15.37 -45.83
C GLU A 22 -16.80 16.04 -45.36
N PHE A 23 -17.89 15.26 -45.36
CA PHE A 23 -19.19 15.76 -44.95
C PHE A 23 -19.17 16.21 -43.48
N PRO A 24 -19.58 17.46 -43.18
CA PRO A 24 -19.58 17.98 -41.82
C PRO A 24 -20.58 17.21 -40.93
N SER A 25 -20.20 16.99 -39.68
CA SER A 25 -21.09 16.36 -38.69
C SER A 25 -22.31 17.23 -38.39
N LEU A 26 -23.41 16.64 -37.91
CA LEU A 26 -24.61 17.40 -37.50
C LEU A 26 -24.29 18.48 -36.45
N ARG A 27 -23.30 18.24 -35.59
CA ARG A 27 -22.78 19.22 -34.62
C ARG A 27 -22.09 20.39 -35.30
N ALA A 28 -21.25 20.13 -36.31
CA ALA A 28 -20.58 21.17 -37.09
C ALA A 28 -21.57 22.01 -37.89
N ILE A 29 -22.54 21.37 -38.54
CA ILE A 29 -23.62 22.05 -39.29
C ILE A 29 -24.43 22.95 -38.34
N ARG A 30 -24.82 22.44 -37.16
CA ARG A 30 -25.55 23.23 -36.16
C ARG A 30 -24.72 24.40 -35.62
N ALA A 31 -23.42 24.22 -35.42
CA ALA A 31 -22.52 25.28 -34.96
C ALA A 31 -22.41 26.43 -35.99
N GLN A 32 -22.39 26.12 -37.29
CA GLN A 32 -22.36 27.11 -38.35
C GLN A 32 -23.70 27.85 -38.53
N ILE A 33 -24.83 27.17 -38.31
CA ILE A 33 -26.17 27.77 -38.43
C ILE A 33 -26.56 28.56 -37.17
N GLY A 34 -26.05 28.15 -36.00
CA GLY A 34 -26.29 28.79 -34.70
C GLY A 34 -27.71 28.60 -34.13
N LYS A 35 -28.65 28.05 -34.90
CA LYS A 35 -30.07 27.85 -34.52
C LYS A 35 -30.63 26.57 -35.15
N GLY A 36 -31.71 26.03 -34.58
CA GLY A 36 -32.36 24.80 -35.03
C GLY A 36 -32.06 23.59 -34.13
N SER A 37 -33.04 22.69 -34.02
CA SER A 37 -32.88 21.42 -33.31
C SER A 37 -32.08 20.43 -34.16
N TYR A 38 -31.38 19.49 -33.50
CA TYR A 38 -30.69 18.40 -34.20
C TYR A 38 -31.64 17.58 -35.07
N SER A 39 -32.90 17.38 -34.65
CA SER A 39 -33.92 16.70 -35.45
C SER A 39 -34.24 17.45 -36.75
N THR A 40 -34.38 18.78 -36.70
CA THR A 40 -34.69 19.60 -37.88
C THR A 40 -33.52 19.62 -38.87
N ILE A 41 -32.29 19.67 -38.35
CA ILE A 41 -31.07 19.65 -39.18
C ILE A 41 -30.88 18.25 -39.80
N ALA A 42 -31.10 17.18 -39.03
CA ALA A 42 -31.01 15.82 -39.53
C ALA A 42 -31.99 15.54 -40.68
N GLU A 43 -33.25 16.00 -40.57
CA GLU A 43 -34.23 15.90 -41.65
C GLU A 43 -33.79 16.71 -42.89
N ALA A 44 -33.27 17.93 -42.72
CA ALA A 44 -32.77 18.72 -43.83
C ALA A 44 -31.56 18.07 -44.55
N VAL A 45 -30.65 17.44 -43.80
CA VAL A 45 -29.52 16.67 -44.35
C VAL A 45 -30.03 15.44 -45.12
N LYS A 46 -31.03 14.74 -44.58
CA LYS A 46 -31.65 13.57 -45.23
C LYS A 46 -32.34 13.95 -46.54
N GLU A 47 -33.13 15.01 -46.55
CA GLU A 47 -33.78 15.55 -47.75
C GLU A 47 -32.76 15.96 -48.82
N TRP A 48 -31.66 16.62 -48.43
CA TRP A 48 -30.60 16.99 -49.38
C TRP A 48 -29.88 15.77 -49.96
N LYS A 49 -29.58 14.76 -49.14
CA LYS A 49 -28.98 13.49 -49.61
C LYS A 49 -29.90 12.78 -50.60
N GLN A 50 -31.20 12.68 -50.29
CA GLN A 50 -32.18 12.07 -51.19
C GLN A 50 -32.29 12.84 -52.51
N ALA A 51 -32.29 14.17 -52.48
CA ALA A 51 -32.31 15.00 -53.68
C ALA A 51 -31.04 14.81 -54.53
N LYS A 52 -29.86 14.71 -53.91
CA LYS A 52 -28.60 14.43 -54.63
C LYS A 52 -28.57 13.02 -55.21
N MET A 53 -29.07 12.02 -54.50
CA MET A 53 -29.19 10.65 -55.03
C MET A 53 -30.16 10.59 -56.21
N ALA A 54 -31.32 11.25 -56.11
CA ALA A 54 -32.28 11.32 -57.21
C ALA A 54 -31.72 12.07 -58.43
N ALA A 55 -30.93 13.13 -58.22
CA ALA A 55 -30.27 13.86 -59.29
C ALA A 55 -29.05 13.12 -59.88
N ALA A 56 -28.37 12.29 -59.09
CA ALA A 56 -27.25 11.46 -59.52
C ALA A 56 -27.69 10.15 -60.19
N SER A 57 -28.93 9.71 -59.93
CA SER A 57 -29.61 8.66 -60.70
C SER A 57 -29.98 9.22 -62.07
N MET A 58 -29.00 9.35 -62.97
CA MET A 58 -29.31 9.30 -64.40
C MET A 58 -30.01 7.97 -64.66
N PRO A 59 -31.09 7.93 -65.46
CA PRO A 59 -31.49 6.66 -66.05
C PRO A 59 -30.31 6.19 -66.90
N VAL A 60 -29.75 5.03 -66.57
CA VAL A 60 -28.77 4.36 -67.42
C VAL A 60 -29.52 3.98 -68.70
N THR A 61 -29.47 4.83 -69.72
CA THR A 61 -30.10 4.60 -71.03
C THR A 61 -29.14 3.96 -72.02
N ALA A 62 -28.00 3.45 -71.56
CA ALA A 62 -27.08 2.72 -72.43
C ALA A 62 -27.48 1.24 -72.43
N ASP A 63 -28.12 0.80 -73.51
CA ASP A 63 -28.25 -0.62 -73.85
C ASP A 63 -26.85 -1.14 -74.19
N LEU A 64 -26.06 -1.45 -73.16
CA LEU A 64 -24.76 -2.08 -73.31
C LEU A 64 -24.98 -3.53 -73.73
N SER A 65 -24.22 -3.98 -74.73
CA SER A 65 -24.12 -5.41 -75.03
C SER A 65 -23.52 -6.16 -73.83
N MET A 66 -23.75 -7.47 -73.77
CA MET A 66 -23.24 -8.31 -72.67
C MET A 66 -21.71 -8.24 -72.56
N GLU A 67 -20.99 -8.20 -73.68
CA GLU A 67 -19.53 -8.05 -73.73
C GLU A 67 -19.06 -6.68 -73.17
N GLU A 68 -19.77 -5.59 -73.48
CA GLU A 68 -19.42 -4.26 -72.96
C GLU A 68 -19.70 -4.15 -71.45
N SER A 69 -20.76 -4.80 -70.97
CA SER A 69 -21.08 -4.89 -69.54
C SER A 69 -20.02 -5.68 -68.77
N GLU A 70 -19.55 -6.81 -69.32
CA GLU A 70 -18.45 -7.60 -68.75
C GLU A 70 -17.12 -6.82 -68.76
N ALA A 71 -16.84 -6.09 -69.84
CA ALA A 71 -15.64 -5.25 -69.92
C ALA A 71 -15.65 -4.11 -68.89
N VAL A 72 -16.79 -3.43 -68.72
CA VAL A 72 -16.95 -2.34 -67.73
C VAL A 72 -16.88 -2.89 -66.31
N SER A 73 -17.59 -3.98 -66.01
CA SER A 73 -17.55 -4.59 -64.67
C SER A 73 -16.17 -5.14 -64.32
N GLY A 74 -15.48 -5.76 -65.28
CA GLY A 74 -14.08 -6.18 -65.13
C GLY A 74 -13.13 -5.02 -64.90
N ALA A 75 -13.27 -3.91 -65.65
CA ALA A 75 -12.46 -2.71 -65.47
C ALA A 75 -12.69 -2.06 -64.09
N VAL A 76 -13.95 -1.95 -63.66
CA VAL A 76 -14.32 -1.43 -62.34
C VAL A 76 -13.74 -2.33 -61.23
N TRP A 77 -13.88 -3.64 -61.36
CA TRP A 77 -13.35 -4.58 -60.38
C TRP A 77 -11.82 -4.53 -60.31
N ASN A 78 -11.14 -4.49 -61.46
CA ASN A 78 -9.67 -4.38 -61.51
C ASN A 78 -9.16 -3.05 -60.93
N ALA A 79 -9.92 -1.97 -61.06
CA ALA A 79 -9.59 -0.69 -60.43
C ALA A 79 -9.80 -0.70 -58.90
N VAL A 80 -10.89 -1.32 -58.43
CA VAL A 80 -11.32 -1.28 -57.02
C VAL A 80 -10.67 -2.38 -56.16
N SER A 81 -10.47 -3.58 -56.71
CA SER A 81 -9.85 -4.73 -56.04
C SER A 81 -8.53 -4.39 -55.31
N PRO A 82 -7.54 -3.74 -55.94
CA PRO A 82 -6.28 -3.40 -55.26
C PRO A 82 -6.48 -2.36 -54.14
N ILE A 83 -7.48 -1.49 -54.24
CA ILE A 83 -7.81 -0.51 -53.19
C ILE A 83 -8.39 -1.23 -51.98
N ILE A 84 -9.32 -2.17 -52.21
CA ILE A 84 -9.90 -3.00 -51.15
C ILE A 84 -8.81 -3.86 -50.50
N ALA A 85 -7.98 -4.54 -51.29
CA ALA A 85 -6.89 -5.37 -50.79
C ALA A 85 -5.94 -4.57 -49.89
N LYS A 86 -5.48 -3.40 -50.34
CA LYS A 86 -4.63 -2.50 -49.53
C LYS A 86 -5.31 -2.06 -48.24
N ARG A 87 -6.62 -1.74 -48.31
CA ARG A 87 -7.37 -1.31 -47.13
C ARG A 87 -7.55 -2.44 -46.13
N LEU A 88 -7.78 -3.66 -46.60
CA LEU A 88 -7.91 -4.85 -45.77
C LEU A 88 -6.58 -5.20 -45.09
N THR A 89 -5.47 -5.21 -45.83
CA THR A 89 -4.13 -5.43 -45.26
C THR A 89 -3.82 -4.42 -44.17
N ARG A 90 -4.04 -3.13 -44.44
CA ARG A 90 -3.82 -2.07 -43.44
C ARG A 90 -4.70 -2.24 -42.20
N GLN A 91 -5.97 -2.64 -42.38
CA GLN A 91 -6.86 -2.89 -41.23
C GLN A 91 -6.39 -4.08 -40.40
N ASN A 92 -5.94 -5.16 -41.04
CA ASN A 92 -5.38 -6.31 -40.34
C ASN A 92 -4.10 -5.94 -39.56
N GLU A 93 -3.16 -5.22 -40.19
CA GLU A 93 -1.94 -4.77 -39.51
C GLU A 93 -2.24 -3.87 -38.30
N CYS A 94 -3.19 -2.93 -38.44
CA CYS A 94 -3.61 -2.10 -37.32
C CYS A 94 -4.26 -2.93 -36.19
N ALA A 95 -5.08 -3.92 -36.54
CA ALA A 95 -5.72 -4.79 -35.56
C ALA A 95 -4.71 -5.69 -34.84
N GLU A 96 -3.76 -6.28 -35.58
CA GLU A 96 -2.68 -7.09 -35.02
C GLU A 96 -1.79 -6.26 -34.09
N SER A 97 -1.39 -5.06 -34.50
CA SER A 97 -0.59 -4.16 -33.65
C SER A 97 -1.33 -3.79 -32.36
N ALA A 98 -2.64 -3.49 -32.44
CA ALA A 98 -3.45 -3.17 -31.27
C ALA A 98 -3.60 -4.39 -30.34
N TRP A 99 -3.73 -5.58 -30.91
CA TRP A 99 -3.83 -6.83 -30.15
C TRP A 99 -2.51 -7.16 -29.44
N GLU A 100 -1.38 -7.01 -30.12
CA GLU A 100 -0.06 -7.18 -29.52
C GLU A 100 0.21 -6.18 -28.40
N GLU A 101 -0.14 -4.90 -28.58
CA GLU A 101 0.02 -3.89 -27.54
C GLU A 101 -0.83 -4.23 -26.31
N THR A 102 -2.09 -4.60 -26.52
CA THR A 102 -2.99 -5.03 -25.45
C THR A 102 -2.43 -6.27 -24.73
N ARG A 103 -1.91 -7.24 -25.48
CA ARG A 103 -1.31 -8.46 -24.91
C ARG A 103 -0.08 -8.13 -24.06
N ARG A 104 0.83 -7.29 -24.56
CA ARG A 104 2.00 -6.84 -23.79
C ARG A 104 1.59 -6.13 -22.50
N GLU A 105 0.53 -5.34 -22.56
CA GLU A 105 0.03 -4.64 -21.36
C GLU A 105 -0.60 -5.61 -20.36
N ILE A 106 -1.38 -6.60 -20.83
CA ILE A 106 -1.89 -7.67 -19.97
C ILE A 106 -0.74 -8.42 -19.30
N ASP A 107 0.28 -8.82 -20.05
CA ASP A 107 1.44 -9.55 -19.52
C ASP A 107 2.17 -8.73 -18.44
N ARG A 108 2.34 -7.41 -18.66
CA ARG A 108 2.93 -6.51 -17.65
C ARG A 108 2.08 -6.40 -16.39
N LEU A 109 0.76 -6.27 -16.54
CA LEU A 109 -0.17 -6.18 -15.42
C LEU A 109 -0.20 -7.48 -14.63
N CYS A 110 -0.18 -8.63 -15.30
CA CYS A 110 -0.05 -9.94 -14.67
C CYS A 110 1.25 -10.05 -13.87
N GLN A 111 2.40 -9.71 -14.47
CA GLN A 111 3.69 -9.72 -13.76
C GLN A 111 3.67 -8.82 -12.53
N THR A 112 3.14 -7.60 -12.66
CA THR A 112 3.04 -6.65 -11.54
C THR A 112 2.15 -7.20 -10.42
N ALA A 113 1.04 -7.85 -10.77
CA ALA A 113 0.15 -8.47 -9.79
C ALA A 113 0.79 -9.67 -9.09
N GLU A 114 1.56 -10.48 -9.81
CA GLU A 114 2.33 -11.60 -9.24
C GLU A 114 3.42 -11.10 -8.29
N ASP A 115 4.17 -10.06 -8.67
CA ASP A 115 5.21 -9.45 -7.83
C ASP A 115 4.59 -8.88 -6.54
N GLN A 116 3.48 -8.14 -6.65
CA GLN A 116 2.74 -7.62 -5.48
C GLN A 116 2.22 -8.74 -4.58
N LEU A 117 1.72 -9.82 -5.16
CA LEU A 117 1.24 -10.97 -4.39
C LEU A 117 2.40 -11.63 -3.62
N ALA A 118 3.57 -11.77 -4.25
CA ALA A 118 4.75 -12.32 -3.61
C ALA A 118 5.27 -11.42 -2.47
N GLU A 119 5.30 -10.10 -2.66
CA GLU A 119 5.66 -9.14 -1.62
C GLU A 119 4.70 -9.21 -0.42
N GLU A 120 3.40 -9.23 -0.66
CA GLU A 120 2.38 -9.35 0.39
C GLU A 120 2.49 -10.67 1.16
N GLN A 121 2.79 -11.78 0.48
CA GLN A 121 3.03 -13.07 1.12
C GLN A 121 4.28 -13.02 2.00
N ALA A 122 5.39 -12.46 1.50
CA ALA A 122 6.61 -12.30 2.28
C ALA A 122 6.41 -11.42 3.52
N LEU A 123 5.65 -10.32 3.39
CA LEU A 123 5.30 -9.45 4.51
C LEU A 123 4.44 -10.17 5.55
N LYS A 124 3.45 -10.98 5.13
CA LYS A 124 2.63 -11.79 6.04
C LYS A 124 3.47 -12.81 6.81
N GLU A 125 4.39 -13.49 6.14
CA GLU A 125 5.30 -14.44 6.80
C GLU A 125 6.23 -13.74 7.79
N ALA A 126 6.77 -12.57 7.42
CA ALA A 126 7.62 -11.78 8.31
C ALA A 126 6.84 -11.31 9.56
N ARG A 127 5.60 -10.86 9.40
CA ARG A 127 4.72 -10.48 10.52
C ARG A 127 4.45 -11.67 11.44
N LEU A 128 4.14 -12.84 10.89
CA LEU A 128 3.90 -14.04 11.69
C LEU A 128 5.14 -14.48 12.49
N LYS A 129 6.34 -14.36 11.89
CA LYS A 129 7.61 -14.62 12.58
C LYS A 129 7.83 -13.62 13.71
N ALA A 130 7.62 -12.33 13.46
CA ALA A 130 7.78 -11.28 14.46
C ALA A 130 6.77 -11.43 15.62
N GLU A 131 5.54 -11.85 15.34
CA GLU A 131 4.51 -12.10 16.36
C GLU A 131 4.90 -13.28 17.27
N ARG A 132 5.39 -14.39 16.69
CA ARG A 132 5.91 -15.53 17.47
C ARG A 132 7.11 -15.15 18.33
N GLU A 133 8.03 -14.36 17.79
CA GLU A 133 9.19 -13.88 18.55
C GLU A 133 8.77 -12.96 19.69
N ARG A 134 7.78 -12.08 19.45
CA ARG A 134 7.20 -11.23 20.47
C ARG A 134 6.55 -12.05 21.59
N GLU A 135 5.74 -13.04 21.25
CA GLU A 135 5.11 -13.94 22.24
C GLU A 135 6.16 -14.67 23.09
N TYR A 136 7.22 -15.17 22.45
CA TYR A 136 8.34 -15.80 23.15
C TYR A 136 9.05 -14.85 24.11
N LEU A 137 9.33 -13.62 23.66
CA LEU A 137 9.97 -12.59 24.49
C LEU A 137 9.07 -12.12 25.63
N GLU A 138 7.76 -12.02 25.42
CA GLU A 138 6.78 -11.70 26.46
C GLU A 138 6.75 -12.80 27.53
N TYR A 139 6.70 -14.07 27.12
CA TYR A 139 6.77 -15.21 28.05
C TYR A 139 8.09 -15.20 28.85
N ARG A 140 9.22 -14.99 28.19
CA ARG A 140 10.53 -14.93 28.84
C ARG A 140 10.65 -13.76 29.82
N ASN A 141 10.13 -12.59 29.46
CA ASN A 141 10.10 -11.43 30.36
C ASN A 141 9.24 -11.70 31.59
N GLN A 142 8.10 -12.37 31.44
CA GLN A 142 7.27 -12.75 32.58
C GLN A 142 7.98 -13.72 33.52
N ALA A 143 8.71 -14.71 32.97
CA ALA A 143 9.50 -15.66 33.77
C ALA A 143 10.62 -14.94 34.54
N LEU A 144 11.41 -14.12 33.86
CA LEU A 144 12.48 -13.33 34.49
C LEU A 144 11.95 -12.35 35.53
N SER A 145 10.78 -11.75 35.30
CA SER A 145 10.13 -10.87 36.28
C SER A 145 9.78 -11.62 37.56
N LYS A 146 9.26 -12.86 37.45
CA LYS A 146 8.98 -13.71 38.62
C LYS A 146 10.27 -14.08 39.38
N GLU A 147 11.31 -14.52 38.67
CA GLU A 147 12.61 -14.83 39.28
C GLU A 147 13.21 -13.59 39.99
N LEU A 148 13.05 -12.41 39.40
CA LEU A 148 13.51 -11.16 40.00
C LEU A 148 12.75 -10.84 41.31
N GLU A 149 11.43 -11.05 41.34
CA GLU A 149 10.65 -10.86 42.56
C GLU A 149 10.99 -11.90 43.64
N GLU A 150 11.20 -13.16 43.27
CA GLU A 150 11.64 -14.23 44.19
C GLU A 150 13.01 -13.91 44.80
N THR A 151 13.98 -13.49 43.98
CA THR A 151 15.32 -13.11 44.43
C THR A 151 15.30 -11.87 45.33
N LYS A 152 14.47 -10.87 45.02
CA LYS A 152 14.25 -9.71 45.91
C LYS A 152 13.64 -10.11 47.24
N ALA A 153 12.67 -11.03 47.24
CA ALA A 153 12.05 -11.53 48.45
C ALA A 153 13.07 -12.27 49.34
N GLU A 154 13.90 -13.13 48.76
CA GLU A 154 14.96 -13.82 49.50
C GLU A 154 16.02 -12.86 50.02
N LEU A 155 16.41 -11.86 49.23
CA LEU A 155 17.36 -10.83 49.67
C LEU A 155 16.80 -10.02 50.85
N SER A 156 15.51 -9.67 50.81
CA SER A 156 14.83 -9.02 51.94
C SER A 156 14.82 -9.92 53.18
N ARG A 157 14.54 -11.22 53.02
CA ARG A 157 14.56 -12.21 54.10
C ARG A 157 15.94 -12.26 54.76
N VAL A 158 16.99 -12.47 53.97
CA VAL A 158 18.39 -12.51 54.46
C VAL A 158 18.79 -11.20 55.13
N ALA A 159 18.38 -10.05 54.58
CA ALA A 159 18.65 -8.75 55.20
C ALA A 159 18.00 -8.63 56.60
N THR A 160 16.78 -9.14 56.77
CA THR A 160 16.12 -9.15 58.09
C THR A 160 16.78 -10.11 59.08
N GLU A 161 17.21 -11.29 58.63
CA GLU A 161 17.92 -12.27 59.46
C GLU A 161 19.26 -11.72 59.92
N LEU A 162 20.04 -11.15 58.99
CA LEU A 162 21.31 -10.48 59.31
C LEU A 162 21.11 -9.33 60.30
N GLY A 163 20.03 -8.57 60.18
CA GLY A 163 19.67 -7.53 61.14
C GLY A 163 19.42 -8.08 62.56
N LYS A 164 18.72 -9.22 62.68
CA LYS A 164 18.50 -9.89 63.97
C LYS A 164 19.80 -10.43 64.55
N GLU A 165 20.64 -11.07 63.74
CA GLU A 165 21.94 -11.59 64.18
C GLU A 165 22.85 -10.48 64.68
N ARG A 166 22.90 -9.34 63.99
CA ARG A 166 23.66 -8.16 64.45
C ARG A 166 23.17 -7.65 65.81
N LEU A 167 21.86 -7.62 66.04
CA LEU A 167 21.31 -7.24 67.36
C LEU A 167 21.66 -8.26 68.44
N MET A 168 21.64 -9.56 68.12
CA MET A 168 22.04 -10.62 69.06
C MET A 168 23.54 -10.53 69.39
N LEU A 169 24.39 -10.29 68.39
CA LEU A 169 25.82 -10.05 68.56
C LEU A 169 26.06 -8.85 69.48
N GLN A 170 25.39 -7.72 69.23
CA GLN A 170 25.54 -6.51 70.04
C GLN A 170 25.14 -6.75 71.51
N LYS A 171 24.07 -7.52 71.76
CA LYS A 171 23.68 -7.91 73.12
C LYS A 171 24.75 -8.78 73.79
N ALA A 172 25.26 -9.79 73.09
CA ALA A 172 26.31 -10.65 73.61
C ALA A 172 27.61 -9.87 73.90
N GLU A 173 27.99 -8.92 73.04
CA GLU A 173 29.14 -8.03 73.27
C GLU A 173 28.97 -7.19 74.54
N LEU A 174 27.77 -6.64 74.78
CA LEU A 174 27.46 -5.90 76.00
C LEU A 174 27.53 -6.80 77.25
N GLU A 175 27.01 -8.02 77.19
CA GLU A 175 27.08 -9.00 78.27
C GLU A 175 28.53 -9.39 78.59
N VAL A 176 29.34 -9.68 77.56
CA VAL A 176 30.78 -9.98 77.71
C VAL A 176 31.50 -8.81 78.35
N SER A 177 31.24 -7.57 77.90
CA SER A 177 31.82 -6.37 78.51
C SER A 177 31.41 -6.22 79.99
N GLY A 178 30.15 -6.52 80.33
CA GLY A 178 29.65 -6.47 81.70
C GLY A 178 30.31 -7.52 82.59
N LEU A 179 30.43 -8.77 82.11
CA LEU A 179 31.12 -9.85 82.80
C LEU A 179 32.61 -9.53 82.99
N GLN A 180 33.26 -8.95 81.98
CA GLN A 180 34.66 -8.54 82.07
C GLN A 180 34.87 -7.47 83.17
N ALA A 181 33.99 -6.47 83.24
CA ALA A 181 34.03 -5.45 84.30
C ALA A 181 33.84 -6.06 85.70
N ALA A 182 32.95 -7.06 85.84
CA ALA A 182 32.75 -7.78 87.10
C ALA A 182 34.00 -8.60 87.49
N VAL A 183 34.62 -9.30 86.53
CA VAL A 183 35.88 -10.02 86.73
C VAL A 183 36.98 -9.08 87.19
N ASP A 184 37.12 -7.90 86.55
CA ASP A 184 38.14 -6.93 86.93
C ASP A 184 37.89 -6.33 88.32
N THR A 185 36.63 -6.11 88.69
CA THR A 185 36.24 -5.71 90.05
C THR A 185 36.61 -6.79 91.07
N LEU A 186 36.29 -8.05 90.81
CA LEU A 186 36.64 -9.18 91.67
C LEU A 186 38.17 -9.32 91.82
N ARG A 187 38.92 -9.16 90.72
CA ARG A 187 40.39 -9.14 90.75
C ARG A 187 40.91 -8.04 91.69
N GLN A 188 40.34 -6.84 91.65
CA GLN A 188 40.69 -5.75 92.56
C GLN A 188 40.35 -6.07 94.02
N VAL A 189 39.16 -6.61 94.30
CA VAL A 189 38.78 -7.03 95.67
C VAL A 189 39.73 -8.10 96.21
N ILE A 190 40.07 -9.11 95.40
CA ILE A 190 41.06 -10.14 95.78
C ILE A 190 42.41 -9.50 96.08
N LEU A 191 42.86 -8.52 95.29
CA LEU A 191 44.11 -7.79 95.53
C LEU A 191 44.09 -7.07 96.89
N VAL A 192 43.01 -6.34 97.19
CA VAL A 192 42.82 -5.64 98.47
C VAL A 192 42.77 -6.62 99.66
N LEU A 193 42.05 -7.73 99.52
CA LEU A 193 41.99 -8.77 100.55
C LEU A 193 43.35 -9.44 100.78
N LYS A 194 44.10 -9.73 99.71
CA LYS A 194 45.49 -10.21 99.81
C LYS A 194 46.38 -9.22 100.56
N GLN A 195 46.24 -7.91 100.30
CA GLN A 195 46.98 -6.87 101.02
C GLN A 195 46.60 -6.77 102.50
N LYS A 196 45.31 -6.98 102.86
CA LYS A 196 44.84 -7.02 104.26
C LYS A 196 45.20 -8.29 105.02
N ALA A 197 45.31 -9.43 104.33
CA ALA A 197 45.67 -10.72 104.92
C ALA A 197 47.18 -10.87 105.21
N ILE A 198 48.02 -9.92 104.79
CA ILE A 198 49.41 -9.83 105.23
C ILE A 198 49.40 -9.29 106.67
N PRO A 199 49.79 -10.07 107.69
CA PRO A 199 49.85 -9.59 109.06
C PRO A 199 50.87 -8.45 109.14
N LYS A 200 50.52 -7.34 109.78
CA LYS A 200 51.51 -6.37 110.28
C LYS A 200 52.36 -7.07 111.34
N MET A 201 53.40 -7.77 110.89
CA MET A 201 54.50 -8.21 111.72
C MET A 201 55.65 -7.20 111.57
N SER A 202 56.08 -6.66 112.71
CA SER A 202 57.21 -5.74 112.95
C SER A 202 56.94 -4.23 112.70
N GLY A 203 57.30 -3.31 113.60
CA GLY A 203 58.10 -3.46 114.82
C GLY A 203 58.06 -2.23 115.75
N LYS A 204 58.37 -2.52 117.02
CA LYS A 204 58.68 -1.57 118.10
C LYS A 204 59.78 -0.56 117.73
N LYS A 205 59.63 0.65 118.27
CA LYS A 205 60.63 1.57 118.89
C LYS A 205 59.87 2.89 119.10
N VAL A 206 59.75 3.52 120.27
CA VAL A 206 60.50 3.57 121.54
C VAL A 206 59.48 3.61 122.67
#